data_AF-A0A1G1VNA4-F1
#
_entry.id   AF-A0A1G1VNA4-F1
#
_cell.length_a   1.000
_cell.length_b   1.000
_cell.length_c   1.000
_cell.angle_alpha   90.00
_cell.angle_beta   90.00
_cell.angle_gamma   90.00
#
_symmetry.space_group_name_H-M   'P 1'
#
loop_
_entity.id
_entity.type
_entity.pdbx_description
1 polymer ?
#
loop_
_entity_poly.entity_id
_entity_poly.type
_entity_poly.pdbx_seq_one_letter_code
_entity_poly.pdbx_strand_id
1 'polypeptide(L)'
;MSASNFWTAIRNPLMIAVVALYLLQIAIFLYVFVKKAELGTLGIIQTALYAIIVIGSGVLFFNESITLIKGIGIGLAIVGVILINL
;
A
#
# COMPACT_ATOMS: atom_id res chain seq x y z
N MET A 1 -1.45 26.25 2.48
CA MET A 1 -1.05 25.14 1.58
C MET A 1 -2.02 25.17 0.42
N SER A 2 -1.66 25.85 -0.67
CA SER A 2 -2.56 26.09 -1.80
C SER A 2 -2.86 24.77 -2.51
N ALA A 3 -4.14 24.45 -2.70
CA ALA A 3 -4.56 23.42 -3.64
C ALA A 3 -3.96 23.77 -5.02
N SER A 4 -2.89 23.09 -5.42
CA SER A 4 -2.26 23.30 -6.71
C SER A 4 -2.98 22.40 -7.71
N ASN A 5 -3.80 23.04 -8.54
CA ASN A 5 -4.61 22.49 -9.64
C ASN A 5 -4.19 21.09 -10.11
N PHE A 6 -5.16 20.18 -10.31
CA PHE A 6 -4.99 18.81 -10.82
C PHE A 6 -3.95 18.70 -11.96
N TRP A 7 -3.96 19.67 -12.87
CA TRP A 7 -3.02 19.75 -13.99
C TRP A 7 -1.55 19.92 -13.58
N THR A 8 -1.30 20.64 -12.49
CA THR A 8 0.02 20.81 -11.87
C THR A 8 0.50 19.50 -11.25
N ALA A 9 -0.41 18.72 -10.66
CA ALA A 9 -0.09 17.44 -10.05
C ALA A 9 0.37 16.42 -11.10
N ILE A 10 -0.29 16.33 -12.26
CA ILE A 10 0.09 15.41 -13.35
C ILE A 10 1.49 15.70 -13.92
N ARG A 11 1.87 16.98 -14.00
CA ARG A 11 3.20 17.39 -14.49
C ARG A 11 4.31 17.21 -13.46
N ASN A 12 3.98 16.83 -12.23
CA ASN A 12 4.99 16.55 -11.22
C ASN A 12 5.67 15.20 -11.55
N PRO A 13 7.01 15.16 -11.70
CA PRO A 13 7.73 13.91 -11.99
C PRO A 13 7.51 12.83 -10.91
N LEU A 14 7.23 13.21 -9.66
CA LEU A 14 6.84 12.27 -8.61
C LEU A 14 5.49 11.61 -8.90
N MET A 15 4.54 12.33 -9.52
CA MET A 15 3.25 11.77 -9.90
C MET A 15 3.41 10.70 -10.97
N ILE A 16 4.32 10.92 -11.93
CA ILE A 16 4.65 9.91 -12.95
C ILE A 16 5.21 8.65 -12.29
N ALA A 17 6.11 8.81 -11.31
CA ALA A 17 6.66 7.69 -10.56
C ALA A 17 5.57 6.92 -9.78
N VAL A 18 4.66 7.64 -9.11
CA VAL A 18 3.52 7.05 -8.40
C VAL A 18 2.62 6.28 -9.37
N VAL A 19 2.26 6.86 -10.50
CA VAL A 19 1.44 6.20 -11.53
C VAL A 19 2.14 4.95 -12.06
N ALA A 20 3.45 5.01 -12.33
CA ALA A 20 4.22 3.86 -12.78
C ALA A 20 4.24 2.73 -11.74
N LEU A 21 4.36 3.04 -10.45
CA LEU A 21 4.27 2.06 -9.37
C LEU A 21 2.87 1.41 -9.30
N TYR A 22 1.80 2.18 -9.47
CA TYR A 22 0.44 1.63 -9.53
C TYR A 22 0.23 0.73 -10.75
N LEU A 23 0.75 1.12 -11.92
CA LEU A 23 0.69 0.26 -13.11
C LEU A 23 1.48 -1.03 -12.94
N LEU A 24 2.65 -0.97 -12.31
CA LEU A 24 3.45 -2.15 -11.96
C LEU A 24 2.68 -3.07 -11.00
N GLN A 25 2.03 -2.51 -9.98
CA GLN A 25 1.19 -3.27 -9.05
C GLN A 25 0.06 -4.00 -9.80
N ILE A 26 -0.64 -3.32 -10.72
CA ILE A 26 -1.68 -3.93 -11.55
C ILE A 26 -1.10 -5.06 -12.42
N ALA A 27 0.07 -4.85 -13.03
CA ALA A 27 0.73 -5.87 -13.85
C ALA A 27 1.09 -7.12 -13.03
N ILE A 28 1.57 -6.95 -11.80
CA ILE A 28 1.83 -8.06 -10.87
C ILE A 28 0.53 -8.81 -10.56
N PHE A 29 -0.58 -8.12 -10.30
CA PHE A 29 -1.88 -8.77 -10.09
C PHE A 29 -2.37 -9.55 -11.30
N LEU A 30 -2.23 -8.99 -12.50
CA LEU A 30 -2.58 -9.68 -13.74
C LEU A 30 -1.72 -10.95 -13.93
N TYR A 31 -0.41 -10.85 -13.68
CA TYR A 31 0.49 -12.01 -13.76
C TYR A 31 0.09 -13.11 -12.77
N VAL A 32 -0.16 -12.73 -11.52
CA VAL A 32 -0.67 -13.60 -10.46
C VAL A 32 -1.99 -14.28 -10.85
N PHE A 33 -2.92 -13.51 -11.42
CA PHE A 33 -4.22 -13.98 -11.88
C PHE A 33 -4.06 -15.03 -12.98
N VAL A 34 -3.21 -14.76 -13.97
CA VAL A 34 -2.90 -15.69 -15.07
C VAL A 34 -2.26 -16.99 -14.55
N LYS A 35 -1.44 -16.90 -13.50
CA LYS A 35 -0.80 -18.06 -12.86
C LYS A 35 -1.74 -18.86 -11.96
N LYS A 36 -3.03 -18.51 -11.86
CA LYS A 36 -4.04 -19.14 -11.01
C LYS A 36 -3.64 -19.21 -9.53
N ALA A 37 -2.80 -18.28 -9.08
CA ALA A 37 -2.54 -18.16 -7.66
C ALA A 37 -3.80 -17.62 -6.96
N GLU A 38 -3.92 -17.90 -5.66
CA GLU A 38 -5.07 -17.48 -4.86
C GLU A 38 -5.09 -15.95 -4.74
N LEU A 39 -5.91 -15.31 -5.56
CA LEU A 39 -6.06 -13.85 -5.60
C LEU A 39 -6.47 -13.26 -4.26
N GLY A 40 -7.28 -14.00 -3.48
CA GLY A 40 -7.64 -13.61 -2.12
C GLY A 40 -6.40 -13.47 -1.24
N THR A 41 -5.57 -14.51 -1.19
CA THR A 41 -4.32 -14.56 -0.42
C THR A 41 -3.37 -13.43 -0.80
N LEU A 42 -3.13 -13.21 -2.10
CA LEU A 42 -2.23 -12.17 -2.58
C LEU A 42 -2.79 -10.75 -2.37
N GLY A 43 -4.09 -10.55 -2.52
CA GLY A 43 -4.76 -9.28 -2.22
C GLY A 43 -4.66 -8.90 -0.74
N ILE A 44 -4.76 -9.88 0.16
CA ILE A 44 -4.65 -9.65 1.61
C ILE A 44 -3.20 -9.31 1.99
N ILE A 45 -2.21 -10.05 1.50
CA ILE A 45 -0.79 -9.72 1.69
C ILE A 45 -0.51 -8.28 1.22
N GLN A 46 -1.01 -7.93 0.03
CA GLN A 46 -0.76 -6.62 -0.56
C GLN A 46 -1.42 -5.50 0.25
N THR A 47 -2.64 -5.70 0.74
CA THR A 47 -3.36 -4.74 1.59
C THR A 47 -2.61 -4.51 2.90
N ALA A 48 -2.11 -5.57 3.53
CA ALA A 48 -1.34 -5.46 4.76
C ALA A 48 0.00 -4.75 4.54
N LEU A 49 0.74 -5.09 3.48
CA LEU A 49 1.98 -4.40 3.12
C LEU A 49 1.73 -2.91 2.84
N TYR A 50 0.68 -2.60 2.09
CA TYR A 50 0.29 -1.22 1.82
C TYR A 50 -0.01 -0.46 3.11
N ALA A 51 -0.79 -1.04 4.03
CA ALA A 51 -1.09 -0.43 5.32
C ALA A 51 0.18 -0.15 6.14
N ILE A 52 1.12 -1.10 6.20
CA ILE A 52 2.40 -0.94 6.90
C ILE A 52 3.22 0.20 6.26
N ILE A 53 3.34 0.24 4.93
CA ILE A 53 4.10 1.27 4.22
C ILE A 53 3.48 2.66 4.45
N VAL A 54 2.15 2.78 4.35
CA VAL A 54 1.46 4.06 4.56
C VAL A 54 1.62 4.56 5.98
N ILE A 55 1.42 3.69 6.98
CA ILE A 55 1.59 4.07 8.39
C ILE A 55 3.06 4.41 8.67
N GLY A 56 4.00 3.59 8.20
CA GLY A 56 5.44 3.85 8.34
C GLY A 56 5.84 5.18 7.69
N SER A 57 5.29 5.49 6.52
CA SER A 57 5.53 6.77 5.84
C SER A 57 4.94 7.95 6.61
N GLY A 58 3.72 7.81 7.17
CA GLY A 58 3.11 8.80 8.06
C GLY A 58 3.99 9.13 9.26
N VAL A 59 4.60 8.10 9.86
CA VAL A 59 5.48 8.25 11.03
C VAL A 59 6.82 8.89 10.63
N LEU A 60 7.46 8.41 9.56
CA LEU A 60 8.79 8.86 9.16
C LEU A 60 8.81 10.24 8.48
N PHE A 61 7.84 10.53 7.62
CA PHE A 61 7.82 11.75 6.81
C PHE A 61 6.90 12.83 7.35
N PHE A 62 5.81 12.46 8.04
CA PHE A 62 4.80 13.40 8.53
C PHE A 62 4.81 13.55 10.05
N ASN A 63 5.73 12.87 10.76
CA ASN A 63 5.82 12.85 12.22
C ASN A 63 4.48 12.49 12.90
N GLU A 64 3.68 11.62 12.28
CA GLU A 64 2.46 11.13 12.90
C GLU A 64 2.77 10.26 14.12
N SER A 65 2.03 10.45 15.22
CA SER A 65 2.13 9.58 16.38
C SER A 65 1.46 8.23 16.10
N ILE A 66 2.19 7.15 16.38
CA ILE A 66 1.60 5.80 16.45
C ILE A 66 0.88 5.72 17.80
N THR A 67 -0.45 5.75 17.76
CA THR A 67 -1.24 5.44 18.93
C THR A 67 -1.17 3.93 19.21
N LEU A 68 -1.32 3.54 20.48
CA LEU A 68 -1.34 2.13 20.89
C LEU A 68 -2.32 1.29 20.04
N ILE A 69 -3.46 1.88 19.69
CA ILE A 69 -4.50 1.25 18.86
C ILE A 69 -4.00 1.00 17.42
N LYS A 70 -3.29 1.96 16.81
CA LYS A 70 -2.67 1.77 15.48
C LYS A 70 -1.66 0.61 15.52
N GLY A 71 -0.87 0.51 16.59
CA GLY A 71 0.07 -0.59 16.80
C GLY A 71 -0.60 -1.96 16.90
N ILE A 72 -1.68 -2.07 17.69
CA ILE A 72 -2.48 -3.31 17.80
C ILE A 72 -3.06 -3.69 16.43
N GLY A 73 -3.60 -2.72 15.68
CA GLY A 73 -4.15 -2.94 14.35
C GLY A 73 -3.11 -3.50 13.37
N ILE A 74 -1.88 -2.97 13.38
CA ILE A 74 -0.77 -3.51 12.57
C ILE A 74 -0.44 -4.95 12.98
N GLY A 75 -0.35 -5.23 14.28
CA GLY A 75 -0.07 -6.57 14.79
C GLY A 75 -1.12 -7.59 14.33
N LEU A 76 -2.40 -7.25 14.46
CA LEU A 76 -3.51 -8.10 14.00
C LEU A 76 -3.48 -8.31 12.48
N ALA A 77 -3.14 -7.27 11.69
CA ALA A 77 -3.01 -7.39 10.24
C ALA A 77 -1.90 -8.38 9.86
N ILE A 78 -0.74 -8.31 10.51
CA ILE A 78 0.38 -9.24 10.27
C ILE A 78 -0.03 -10.68 10.62
N VAL A 79 -0.65 -10.89 11.80
CA VAL A 79 -1.13 -12.22 12.21
C VAL A 79 -2.16 -12.76 11.21
N GLY A 80 -3.11 -11.94 10.76
CA GLY A 80 -4.09 -12.34 9.75
C GLY A 80 -3.44 -12.78 8.44
N VAL A 81 -2.43 -12.06 7.96
CA VAL A 81 -1.68 -12.44 6.74
C VAL A 81 -0.95 -13.77 6.89
N ILE A 82 -0.34 -14.01 8.06
CA ILE A 82 0.36 -15.26 8.35
C ILE A 82 -0.63 -16.43 8.35
N LEU A 83 -1.77 -16.28 9.04
CA LEU A 83 -2.80 -17.33 9.14
C LEU A 83 -3.41 -17.69 7.78
N ILE A 84 -3.54 -16.73 6.87
CA ILE A 84 -4.10 -16.98 5.53
C ILE A 84 -3.07 -17.63 4.60
N ASN A 85 -1.77 -17.56 4.90
CA ASN A 85 -0.71 -18.20 4.13
C ASN A 85 -0.26 -19.57 4.66
N LEU A 86 -0.79 -20.01 5.81
CA LEU A 86 -0.54 -21.33 6.40
C LEU A 86 -1.55 -22.35 5.87
#